data_AF-A0ABD6DTE9-F1
#
_entry.id   AF-A0ABD6DTE9-F1
#
_cell.length_a   1.000
_cell.length_b   1.000
_cell.length_c   1.000
_cell.angle_alpha   90.00
_cell.angle_beta   90.00
_cell.angle_gamma   90.00
#
_symmetry.space_group_name_H-M   'P 1'
#
loop_
_entity.id
_entity.type
_entity.pdbx_description
1 polymer ?
#
loop_
_entity_poly.entity_id
_entity_poly.type
_entity_poly.pdbx_seq_one_letter_code
_entity_poly.pdbx_strand_id
1 'polypeptide(L)'
;MVDSDWWVGVVLPPLLEVLGWMGLELLFPDSGGSPTAFDFVPAVFVLVGMLLIPVFAASLFFDARAVGRSAESWSPNYRLWGVVGIAIPIAGLALVDSPLLLFVGSAYLLRRWRSTDTSGDVASDVYDGDGWYDTTDENTTREADATHETGAQRPGRVSRWYYGVAVTVATYGVLLVSAPVVLAIFGSAGNAAFVYDVAPSLGALLPFVLVFSLVGGVLLIPVFSLSLYLDARAVGESDIDWNPDRRVWTGVAVAHLCNVLLPVVWMLSVPAGGYYLWQRHDRVGRP
;
A
#
# COMPACT_ATOMS: atom_id res chain seq x y z
N MET A 1 3.36 18.93 7.22
CA MET A 1 2.79 17.60 6.91
C MET A 1 3.83 16.73 6.23
N VAL A 2 4.11 15.57 6.81
CA VAL A 2 5.08 14.61 6.26
C VAL A 2 4.59 14.08 4.91
N ASP A 3 5.28 14.46 3.82
CA ASP A 3 5.07 13.86 2.50
C ASP A 3 5.50 12.38 2.54
N SER A 4 4.52 11.50 2.64
CA SER A 4 4.68 10.05 2.63
C SER A 4 3.61 9.48 1.71
N ASP A 5 4.00 9.02 0.53
CA ASP A 5 3.06 8.58 -0.50
C ASP A 5 2.12 7.46 -0.01
N TRP A 6 2.50 6.74 1.06
CA TRP A 6 1.78 5.63 1.68
C TRP A 6 0.45 6.01 2.34
N TRP A 7 0.20 7.29 2.65
CA TRP A 7 -1.03 7.70 3.33
C TRP A 7 -2.30 7.33 2.53
N VAL A 8 -2.21 7.27 1.20
CA VAL A 8 -3.32 6.87 0.32
C VAL A 8 -3.77 5.43 0.60
N GLY A 9 -2.82 4.52 0.80
CA GLY A 9 -3.13 3.13 1.15
C GLY A 9 -3.61 2.95 2.59
N VAL A 10 -3.46 3.95 3.46
CA VAL A 10 -4.10 4.00 4.78
C VAL A 10 -5.55 4.46 4.69
N VAL A 11 -5.87 5.38 3.77
CA VAL A 11 -7.21 5.99 3.64
C VAL A 11 -8.15 5.16 2.76
N LEU A 12 -7.65 4.64 1.65
CA LEU A 12 -8.49 4.02 0.61
C LEU A 12 -9.23 2.76 1.10
N PRO A 13 -8.61 1.81 1.83
CA PRO A 13 -9.31 0.60 2.26
C PRO A 13 -10.47 0.87 3.23
N PRO A 14 -10.30 1.69 4.30
CA PRO A 14 -11.43 2.11 5.14
C PRO A 14 -12.57 2.81 4.38
N LEU A 15 -12.26 3.67 3.40
CA LEU A 15 -13.30 4.36 2.62
C LEU A 15 -14.12 3.38 1.79
N LEU A 16 -13.48 2.40 1.16
CA LEU A 16 -14.17 1.37 0.38
C LEU A 16 -15.03 0.48 1.28
N GLU A 17 -14.58 0.20 2.50
CA GLU A 17 -15.37 -0.49 3.51
C GLU A 17 -16.64 0.30 3.87
N VAL A 18 -16.55 1.61 4.14
CA VAL A 18 -17.74 2.47 4.38
C VAL A 18 -18.69 2.44 3.20
N LEU A 19 -18.18 2.62 1.98
CA LEU A 19 -19.01 2.65 0.78
C LEU A 19 -19.71 1.32 0.53
N GLY A 20 -19.04 0.20 0.83
CA GLY A 20 -19.65 -1.13 0.80
C GLY A 20 -20.80 -1.26 1.80
N TRP A 21 -20.57 -0.87 3.06
CA TRP A 21 -21.59 -0.94 4.10
C TRP A 21 -22.77 0.01 3.87
N MET A 22 -22.51 1.25 3.48
CA MET A 22 -23.57 2.20 3.12
C MET A 22 -24.37 1.71 1.91
N GLY A 23 -23.74 1.05 0.95
CA GLY A 23 -24.42 0.41 -0.17
C GLY A 23 -25.37 -0.70 0.28
N LEU A 24 -24.95 -1.52 1.25
CA LEU A 24 -25.78 -2.56 1.85
C LEU A 24 -26.97 -1.99 2.66
N GLU A 25 -26.83 -0.82 3.28
CA GLU A 25 -27.91 -0.24 4.08
C GLU A 25 -28.89 0.61 3.25
N LEU A 26 -28.41 1.38 2.27
CA LEU A 26 -29.24 2.32 1.49
C LEU A 26 -30.06 1.64 0.37
N LEU A 27 -29.63 0.48 -0.13
CA LEU A 27 -30.36 -0.26 -1.18
C LEU A 27 -31.50 -1.14 -0.63
N PHE A 28 -31.58 -1.31 0.70
CA PHE A 28 -32.57 -2.14 1.37
C PHE A 28 -33.50 -1.36 2.32
N PRO A 29 -34.37 -0.46 1.83
CA PRO A 29 -35.49 -0.02 2.66
C PRO A 29 -36.62 -1.05 2.67
N ASP A 30 -37.02 -1.63 1.52
CA ASP A 30 -38.20 -2.53 1.40
C ASP A 30 -38.41 -3.11 -0.04
N SER A 31 -37.37 -3.26 -0.87
CA SER A 31 -37.57 -3.53 -2.30
C SER A 31 -37.68 -5.03 -2.64
N GLY A 32 -38.85 -5.45 -3.14
CA GLY A 32 -39.13 -6.79 -3.69
C GLY A 32 -38.42 -7.11 -5.03
N GLY A 33 -37.20 -6.63 -5.21
CA GLY A 33 -36.33 -7.00 -6.33
C GLY A 33 -35.71 -8.39 -6.12
N SER A 34 -35.30 -9.07 -7.20
CA SER A 34 -34.64 -10.37 -7.06
C SER A 34 -33.34 -10.20 -6.24
N PRO A 35 -33.17 -10.94 -5.13
CA PRO A 35 -32.05 -10.78 -4.19
C PRO A 35 -30.67 -10.76 -4.88
N THR A 36 -30.52 -11.52 -5.96
CA THR A 36 -29.23 -11.84 -6.55
C THR A 36 -28.56 -10.74 -7.40
N ALA A 37 -29.29 -9.69 -7.84
CA ALA A 37 -28.72 -8.67 -8.74
C ALA A 37 -28.27 -7.39 -8.01
N PHE A 38 -28.92 -7.03 -6.91
CA PHE A 38 -28.61 -5.83 -6.12
C PHE A 38 -27.60 -6.07 -4.99
N ASP A 39 -27.43 -7.34 -4.55
CA ASP A 39 -26.41 -7.75 -3.57
C ASP A 39 -24.97 -7.63 -4.10
N PHE A 40 -24.79 -7.62 -5.43
CA PHE A 40 -23.46 -7.74 -6.02
C PHE A 40 -22.56 -6.53 -5.79
N VAL A 41 -23.09 -5.31 -5.96
CA VAL A 41 -22.25 -4.10 -5.91
C VAL A 41 -21.70 -3.86 -4.49
N PRO A 42 -22.53 -3.83 -3.44
CA PRO A 42 -22.02 -3.65 -2.08
C PRO A 42 -21.13 -4.82 -1.62
N ALA A 43 -21.47 -6.06 -1.99
CA ALA A 43 -20.62 -7.23 -1.69
C ALA A 43 -19.24 -7.15 -2.36
N VAL A 44 -19.16 -6.61 -3.58
CA VAL A 44 -17.88 -6.36 -4.25
C VAL A 44 -17.05 -5.32 -3.49
N PHE A 45 -17.64 -4.23 -3.01
CA PHE A 45 -16.91 -3.24 -2.21
C PHE A 45 -16.39 -3.81 -0.89
N VAL A 46 -17.20 -4.63 -0.20
CA VAL A 46 -16.78 -5.33 1.01
C VAL A 46 -15.63 -6.31 0.71
N LEU A 47 -15.76 -7.16 -0.32
CA LEU A 47 -14.71 -8.09 -0.73
C LEU A 47 -13.41 -7.38 -1.14
N VAL A 48 -13.52 -6.29 -1.89
CA VAL A 48 -12.36 -5.46 -2.28
C VAL A 48 -11.72 -4.83 -1.04
N GLY A 49 -12.52 -4.33 -0.09
CA GLY A 49 -12.04 -3.83 1.21
C GLY A 49 -11.27 -4.90 2.00
N MET A 50 -11.80 -6.13 2.07
CA MET A 50 -11.14 -7.26 2.72
C MET A 50 -9.82 -7.63 2.03
N LEU A 51 -9.82 -7.68 0.70
CA LEU A 51 -8.60 -7.93 -0.08
C LEU A 51 -7.56 -6.83 0.13
N LEU A 52 -7.98 -5.60 0.42
CA LEU A 52 -7.09 -4.47 0.68
C LEU A 52 -6.52 -4.43 2.11
N ILE A 53 -6.86 -5.34 3.02
CA ILE A 53 -6.27 -5.40 4.38
C ILE A 53 -4.74 -5.45 4.36
N PRO A 54 -4.06 -6.27 3.53
CA PRO A 54 -2.60 -6.26 3.45
C PRO A 54 -2.03 -4.94 2.94
N VAL A 55 -2.73 -4.28 2.00
CA VAL A 55 -2.38 -2.94 1.49
C VAL A 55 -2.46 -1.92 2.61
N PHE A 56 -3.55 -1.93 3.37
CA PHE A 56 -3.75 -1.08 4.53
C PHE A 56 -2.61 -1.25 5.54
N ALA A 57 -2.32 -2.49 5.95
CA ALA A 57 -1.27 -2.79 6.91
C ALA A 57 0.12 -2.35 6.45
N ALA A 58 0.49 -2.65 5.20
CA ALA A 58 1.76 -2.25 4.63
C ALA A 58 1.89 -0.73 4.56
N SER A 59 0.82 -0.06 4.13
CA SER A 59 0.76 1.40 4.04
C SER A 59 0.88 2.05 5.41
N LEU A 60 0.20 1.50 6.42
CA LEU A 60 0.29 1.97 7.80
C LEU A 60 1.70 1.81 8.36
N PHE A 61 2.35 0.68 8.10
CA PHE A 61 3.74 0.43 8.51
C PHE A 61 4.72 1.42 7.88
N PHE A 62 4.64 1.60 6.55
CA PHE A 62 5.59 2.46 5.83
C PHE A 62 5.33 3.94 6.09
N ASP A 63 4.06 4.36 6.21
CA ASP A 63 3.70 5.72 6.59
C ASP A 63 4.19 6.02 8.02
N ALA A 64 3.92 5.14 8.98
CA ALA A 64 4.38 5.31 10.36
C ALA A 64 5.92 5.37 10.43
N ARG A 65 6.62 4.56 9.63
CA ARG A 65 8.08 4.63 9.54
C ARG A 65 8.57 5.94 8.96
N ALA A 66 7.85 6.52 8.00
CA ALA A 66 8.19 7.82 7.42
C ALA A 66 7.95 8.96 8.43
N VAL A 67 6.79 8.96 9.10
CA VAL A 67 6.45 9.92 10.16
C VAL A 67 7.43 9.82 11.32
N GLY A 68 7.76 8.63 11.81
CA GLY A 68 8.72 8.46 12.91
C GLY A 68 10.17 8.86 12.59
N ARG A 69 10.50 9.11 11.31
CA ARG A 69 11.80 9.64 10.86
C ARG A 69 11.77 11.13 10.55
N SER A 70 10.60 11.74 10.59
CA SER A 70 10.42 13.17 10.38
C SER A 70 10.64 13.94 11.68
N ALA A 71 10.83 15.25 11.58
CA ALA A 71 10.96 16.15 12.74
C ALA A 71 9.61 16.47 13.42
N GLU A 72 8.56 15.70 13.14
CA GLU A 72 7.25 15.92 13.75
C GLU A 72 7.27 15.52 15.23
N SER A 73 6.37 16.16 16.01
CA SER A 73 6.20 15.91 17.45
C SER A 73 5.81 14.47 17.83
N TRP A 74 5.40 13.65 16.85
CA TRP A 74 4.96 12.28 17.06
C TRP A 74 5.89 11.27 16.37
N SER A 75 6.42 10.32 17.17
CA SER A 75 7.24 9.21 16.70
C SER A 75 6.49 7.87 16.81
N PRO A 76 5.65 7.52 15.83
CA PRO A 76 4.92 6.25 15.88
C PRO A 76 5.84 5.04 15.85
N ASN A 77 5.55 4.04 16.69
CA ASN A 77 6.16 2.73 16.56
C ASN A 77 5.58 2.02 15.33
N TYR A 78 6.30 2.11 14.22
CA TYR A 78 5.88 1.59 12.92
C TYR A 78 5.62 0.07 12.91
N ARG A 79 6.30 -0.71 13.76
CA ARG A 79 6.06 -2.15 13.89
C ARG A 79 4.72 -2.44 14.56
N LEU A 80 4.40 -1.70 15.62
CA LEU A 80 3.11 -1.82 16.31
C LEU A 80 1.97 -1.49 15.36
N TRP A 81 2.06 -0.37 14.63
CA TRP A 81 1.03 0.00 13.66
C TRP A 81 0.91 -1.03 12.52
N GLY A 82 2.01 -1.52 11.97
CA GLY A 82 1.94 -2.62 10.98
C GLY A 82 1.23 -3.86 11.51
N VAL A 83 1.52 -4.29 12.74
CA VAL A 83 0.84 -5.44 13.38
C VAL A 83 -0.63 -5.16 13.64
N VAL A 84 -0.97 -3.97 14.16
CA VAL A 84 -2.35 -3.54 14.41
C VAL A 84 -3.16 -3.51 13.12
N GLY A 85 -2.55 -3.03 12.02
CA GLY A 85 -3.17 -2.99 10.69
C GLY A 85 -3.47 -4.37 10.09
N ILE A 86 -2.89 -5.45 10.64
CA ILE A 86 -3.21 -6.84 10.26
C ILE A 86 -4.15 -7.48 11.28
N ALA A 87 -3.80 -7.41 12.56
CA ALA A 87 -4.49 -8.14 13.62
C ALA A 87 -5.92 -7.66 13.84
N ILE A 88 -6.16 -6.35 13.80
CA ILE A 88 -7.49 -5.79 14.04
C ILE A 88 -8.45 -6.11 12.89
N PRO A 89 -8.09 -5.96 11.60
CA PRO A 89 -8.96 -6.38 10.52
C PRO A 89 -9.24 -7.89 10.49
N ILE A 90 -8.24 -8.73 10.80
CA ILE A 90 -8.44 -10.19 10.93
C ILE A 90 -9.41 -10.50 12.08
N ALA A 91 -9.27 -9.82 13.22
CA ALA A 91 -10.21 -9.96 14.32
C ALA A 91 -11.61 -9.48 13.94
N GLY A 92 -11.73 -8.39 13.18
CA GLY A 92 -13.00 -7.89 12.63
C GLY A 92 -13.69 -8.88 11.71
N LEU A 93 -12.92 -9.57 10.85
CA LEU A 93 -13.40 -10.67 10.02
C LEU A 93 -13.89 -11.86 10.86
N ALA A 94 -13.18 -12.21 11.92
CA ALA A 94 -13.53 -13.34 12.78
C ALA A 94 -14.71 -13.04 13.73
N LEU A 95 -14.95 -11.77 14.06
CA LEU A 95 -15.91 -11.32 15.08
C LEU A 95 -17.18 -10.69 14.50
N VAL A 96 -17.62 -11.11 13.31
CA VAL A 96 -18.90 -10.70 12.68
C VAL A 96 -18.82 -9.31 12.04
N ASP A 97 -18.26 -9.25 10.84
CA ASP A 97 -18.51 -8.19 9.85
C ASP A 97 -18.33 -6.73 10.35
N SER A 98 -17.44 -6.53 11.31
CA SER A 98 -17.25 -5.20 11.91
C SER A 98 -16.24 -4.38 11.10
N PRO A 99 -16.56 -3.12 10.71
CA PRO A 99 -15.69 -2.31 9.88
C PRO A 99 -14.53 -1.72 10.68
N LEU A 100 -13.61 -2.58 11.11
CA LEU A 100 -12.53 -2.21 12.02
C LEU A 100 -11.37 -1.49 11.32
N LEU A 101 -11.29 -1.54 9.98
CA LEU A 101 -10.30 -0.75 9.23
C LEU A 101 -10.55 0.74 9.42
N LEU A 102 -11.81 1.18 9.46
CA LEU A 102 -12.18 2.57 9.77
C LEU A 102 -11.63 3.06 11.09
N PHE A 103 -11.79 2.28 12.16
CA PHE A 103 -11.34 2.70 13.47
C PHE A 103 -9.82 2.83 13.53
N VAL A 104 -9.09 1.87 12.96
CA VAL A 104 -7.61 1.91 12.93
C VAL A 104 -7.10 3.03 12.03
N GLY A 105 -7.64 3.13 10.80
CA GLY A 105 -7.24 4.15 9.83
C GLY A 105 -7.53 5.56 10.36
N SER A 106 -8.72 5.78 10.91
CA SER A 106 -9.12 7.09 11.45
C SER A 106 -8.31 7.46 12.69
N ALA A 107 -8.08 6.53 13.62
CA ALA A 107 -7.26 6.79 14.81
C ALA A 107 -5.81 7.16 14.43
N TYR A 108 -5.24 6.46 13.45
CA TYR A 108 -3.92 6.76 12.93
C TYR A 108 -3.86 8.14 12.26
N LEU A 109 -4.78 8.41 11.33
CA LEU A 109 -4.81 9.66 10.57
C LEU A 109 -5.09 10.88 11.45
N LEU A 110 -6.00 10.75 12.43
CA LEU A 110 -6.28 11.81 13.40
C LEU A 110 -5.04 12.14 14.23
N ARG A 111 -4.29 11.11 14.66
CA ARG A 111 -3.07 11.33 15.45
C ARG A 111 -1.96 11.93 14.59
N ARG A 112 -1.82 11.48 13.35
CA ARG A 112 -0.91 12.06 12.35
C ARG A 112 -1.22 13.54 12.10
N TRP A 113 -2.50 13.90 11.93
CA TRP A 113 -2.93 15.27 11.69
C TRP A 113 -2.68 16.19 12.90
N ARG A 114 -3.00 15.74 14.12
CA ARG A 114 -2.71 16.54 15.33
C ARG A 114 -1.22 16.78 15.55
N SER A 115 -0.38 15.79 15.20
CA SER A 115 1.08 15.94 15.38
C SER A 115 1.70 16.99 14.47
N THR A 116 1.07 17.28 13.32
CA THR A 116 1.49 18.33 12.40
C THR A 116 1.15 19.74 12.90
N ASP A 117 0.02 19.91 13.58
CA ASP A 117 -0.41 21.23 14.06
C ASP A 117 0.44 21.71 15.24
N THR A 118 0.82 20.81 16.14
CA THR A 118 1.68 21.14 17.29
C THR A 118 3.11 21.53 16.89
N SER A 119 3.61 21.02 15.75
CA SER A 119 4.91 21.39 15.20
C SER A 119 4.91 22.82 14.61
N GLY A 120 3.75 23.36 14.23
CA GLY A 120 3.58 24.72 13.71
C GLY A 120 3.63 25.78 14.80
N ASP A 121 2.89 25.56 15.89
CA ASP A 121 2.79 26.53 17.00
C ASP A 121 4.04 26.57 17.89
N VAL A 122 4.71 25.44 18.10
CA VAL A 122 5.94 25.39 18.91
C VAL A 122 7.14 25.97 18.16
N ALA A 123 7.12 26.00 16.83
CA ALA A 123 8.15 26.65 16.04
C ALA A 123 8.00 28.18 16.04
N SER A 124 6.80 28.74 16.15
CA SER A 124 6.61 30.19 16.26
C SER A 124 6.87 30.73 17.68
N ASP A 125 6.44 30.00 18.72
CA ASP A 125 6.62 30.45 20.12
C ASP A 125 8.08 30.41 20.62
N VAL A 126 8.97 29.71 19.91
CA VAL A 126 10.41 29.68 20.20
C VAL A 126 11.17 30.83 19.52
N TYR A 127 10.58 31.50 18.51
CA TYR A 127 11.18 32.68 17.86
C TYR A 127 10.63 34.03 18.37
N ASP A 128 9.55 34.04 19.15
CA ASP A 128 8.98 35.25 19.75
C ASP A 128 9.36 35.44 21.25
N GLY A 129 10.15 34.52 21.81
CA GLY A 129 10.32 34.38 23.27
C GLY A 129 11.69 34.73 23.86
N ASP A 130 12.72 34.99 23.06
CA ASP A 130 14.04 35.41 23.56
C ASP A 130 14.32 36.87 23.19
N GLY A 131 14.09 37.76 24.18
CA GLY A 131 14.36 39.20 24.10
C GLY A 131 15.85 39.53 23.89
N TRP A 132 16.37 39.23 22.70
CA TRP A 132 17.73 39.51 22.24
C TRP A 132 17.73 40.55 21.12
N TYR A 133 16.89 41.58 21.23
CA TYR A 133 17.10 42.81 20.48
C TYR A 133 17.22 43.95 21.49
N ASP A 134 18.45 44.10 21.97
CA ASP A 134 18.90 45.34 22.55
C ASP A 134 18.77 46.44 21.49
N THR A 135 18.15 47.54 21.90
CA THR A 135 17.78 48.66 21.06
C THR A 135 18.90 49.66 21.10
N THR A 136 19.84 49.61 20.15
CA THR A 136 20.69 50.74 19.74
C THR A 136 21.57 50.34 18.57
N ASP A 137 21.21 50.75 17.35
CA ASP A 137 21.97 51.78 16.62
C ASP A 137 21.46 51.96 15.19
N GLU A 138 21.48 53.22 14.78
CA GLU A 138 21.01 53.76 13.52
C GLU A 138 21.75 53.22 12.29
N ASN A 139 21.07 53.38 11.15
CA ASN A 139 21.63 53.57 9.81
C ASN A 139 22.00 52.31 9.01
N THR A 140 21.06 51.80 8.22
CA THR A 140 21.07 51.99 6.75
C THR A 140 19.92 51.26 6.06
N THR A 141 19.20 52.02 5.24
CA THR A 141 18.27 51.54 4.22
C THR A 141 19.02 50.78 3.12
N ARG A 142 18.75 49.48 2.98
CA ARG A 142 18.72 48.73 1.70
C ARG A 142 18.28 47.27 1.92
N GLU A 143 17.48 46.78 0.98
CA GLU A 143 17.04 45.38 0.82
C GLU A 143 15.94 44.87 1.77
N ALA A 144 14.81 45.58 1.74
CA ALA A 144 13.51 44.93 1.76
C ALA A 144 13.24 44.32 0.36
N ASP A 145 13.93 43.25 0.00
CA ASP A 145 13.58 42.36 -1.12
C ASP A 145 14.14 40.95 -0.91
N ALA A 146 13.96 40.41 0.30
CA ALA A 146 14.01 38.96 0.48
C ALA A 146 12.69 38.42 -0.07
N THR A 147 12.66 38.23 -1.39
CA THR A 147 11.69 37.36 -2.06
C THR A 147 11.49 36.11 -1.20
N HIS A 148 10.23 35.85 -0.85
CA HIS A 148 9.80 34.55 -0.35
C HIS A 148 10.31 33.50 -1.34
N GLU A 149 11.43 32.83 -1.03
CA GLU A 149 11.85 31.63 -1.72
C GLU A 149 10.83 30.53 -1.39
N THR A 150 9.69 30.59 -2.07
CA THR A 150 8.79 29.47 -2.24
C THR A 150 9.57 28.35 -2.91
N GLY A 151 9.77 27.27 -2.18
CA GLY A 151 10.06 25.96 -2.75
C GLY A 151 11.51 25.72 -3.13
N ALA A 152 12.39 25.60 -2.14
CA ALA A 152 13.55 24.73 -2.31
C ALA A 152 13.04 23.30 -2.63
N GLN A 153 12.98 22.96 -3.93
CA GLN A 153 12.71 21.62 -4.44
C GLN A 153 13.64 20.64 -3.72
N ARG A 154 13.05 19.84 -2.81
CA ARG A 154 13.76 18.76 -2.14
C ARG A 154 14.28 17.80 -3.22
N PRO A 155 15.53 17.32 -3.12
CA PRO A 155 16.10 16.40 -4.11
C PRO A 155 15.12 15.25 -4.41
N GLY A 156 14.84 15.07 -5.71
CA GLY A 156 13.74 14.27 -6.24
C GLY A 156 13.55 12.94 -5.52
N ARG A 157 12.47 12.84 -4.75
CA ARG A 157 12.15 11.64 -3.98
C ARG A 157 11.61 10.58 -4.93
N VAL A 158 12.40 9.53 -5.17
CA VAL A 158 11.97 8.36 -5.94
C VAL A 158 10.85 7.63 -5.19
N SER A 159 9.71 7.39 -5.86
CA SER A 159 8.56 6.65 -5.34
C SER A 159 8.97 5.30 -4.76
N ARG A 160 8.27 4.86 -3.70
CA ARG A 160 8.49 3.56 -3.05
C ARG A 160 7.40 2.54 -3.31
N TRP A 161 6.37 2.91 -4.07
CA TRP A 161 5.26 2.02 -4.40
C TRP A 161 5.72 0.81 -5.22
N TYR A 162 6.80 0.92 -5.99
CA TYR A 162 7.39 -0.20 -6.74
C TYR A 162 7.65 -1.47 -5.92
N TYR A 163 7.85 -1.39 -4.59
CA TYR A 163 8.01 -2.59 -3.75
C TYR A 163 6.79 -3.52 -3.79
N GLY A 164 5.58 -2.96 -3.89
CA GLY A 164 4.36 -3.76 -4.01
C GLY A 164 4.26 -4.47 -5.37
N VAL A 165 4.80 -3.86 -6.42
CA VAL A 165 4.94 -4.49 -7.75
C VAL A 165 5.98 -5.61 -7.67
N ALA A 166 7.16 -5.33 -7.11
CA ALA A 166 8.28 -6.26 -7.02
C ALA A 166 7.96 -7.51 -6.18
N VAL A 167 7.35 -7.35 -5.00
CA VAL A 167 6.99 -8.50 -4.16
C VAL A 167 5.96 -9.40 -4.84
N THR A 168 5.04 -8.83 -5.60
CA THR A 168 4.04 -9.59 -6.36
C THR A 168 4.70 -10.36 -7.49
N VAL A 169 5.53 -9.70 -8.30
CA VAL A 169 6.28 -10.36 -9.38
C VAL A 169 7.14 -11.50 -8.82
N ALA A 170 7.84 -11.28 -7.71
CA ALA A 170 8.63 -12.31 -7.05
C ALA A 170 7.78 -13.48 -6.54
N THR A 171 6.63 -13.20 -5.91
CA THR A 171 5.71 -14.24 -5.40
C THR A 171 5.17 -15.12 -6.52
N TYR A 172 4.76 -14.52 -7.64
CA TYR A 172 4.34 -15.28 -8.84
C TYR A 172 5.50 -16.02 -9.49
N GLY A 173 6.72 -15.49 -9.44
CA GLY A 173 7.94 -16.21 -9.85
C GLY A 173 8.17 -17.48 -9.03
N VAL A 174 8.03 -17.38 -7.70
CA VAL A 174 8.08 -18.55 -6.79
C VAL A 174 6.97 -19.54 -7.15
N LEU A 175 5.73 -19.07 -7.33
CA LEU A 175 4.59 -19.92 -7.69
C LEU A 175 4.84 -20.69 -9.00
N LEU A 176 5.35 -20.01 -10.02
CA LEU A 176 5.62 -20.56 -11.35
C LEU A 176 6.69 -21.66 -11.31
N VAL A 177 7.66 -21.56 -10.39
CA VAL A 177 8.69 -22.59 -10.19
C VAL A 177 8.20 -23.71 -9.26
N SER A 178 7.55 -23.37 -8.15
CA SER A 178 7.15 -24.36 -7.14
C SER A 178 6.01 -25.26 -7.61
N ALA A 179 5.05 -24.72 -8.37
CA ALA A 179 3.89 -25.49 -8.83
C ALA A 179 4.26 -26.73 -9.68
N PRO A 180 5.06 -26.63 -10.76
CA PRO A 180 5.44 -27.80 -11.54
C PRO A 180 6.30 -28.79 -10.74
N VAL A 181 7.17 -28.31 -9.84
CA VAL A 181 7.99 -29.16 -8.96
C VAL A 181 7.11 -29.97 -8.01
N VAL A 182 6.15 -29.32 -7.34
CA VAL A 182 5.20 -29.99 -6.45
C VAL A 182 4.34 -30.98 -7.22
N LEU A 183 3.83 -30.61 -8.41
CA LEU A 183 3.04 -31.51 -9.24
C LEU A 183 3.85 -32.73 -9.71
N ALA A 184 5.11 -32.57 -10.08
CA ALA A 184 5.97 -33.68 -10.51
C ALA A 184 6.30 -34.65 -9.34
N ILE A 185 6.51 -34.12 -8.14
CA ILE A 185 6.83 -34.92 -6.95
C ILE A 185 5.58 -35.59 -6.38
N PHE A 186 4.51 -34.83 -6.15
CA PHE A 186 3.33 -35.30 -5.42
C PHE A 186 2.19 -35.76 -6.33
N GLY A 187 2.31 -35.57 -7.65
CA GLY A 187 1.37 -36.14 -8.62
C GLY A 187 1.51 -37.66 -8.83
N SER A 188 2.56 -38.28 -8.26
CA SER A 188 2.79 -39.72 -8.29
C SER A 188 3.11 -40.23 -6.88
N ALA A 189 2.40 -41.30 -6.46
CA ALA A 189 2.61 -41.91 -5.15
C ALA A 189 4.05 -42.43 -4.95
N GLY A 190 4.67 -42.97 -6.01
CA GLY A 190 6.05 -43.46 -5.97
C GLY A 190 7.08 -42.34 -5.79
N ASN A 191 6.90 -41.22 -6.48
CA ASN A 191 7.78 -40.05 -6.35
C ASN A 191 7.64 -39.40 -4.98
N ALA A 192 6.41 -39.29 -4.48
CA ALA A 192 6.14 -38.75 -3.15
C ALA A 192 6.80 -39.61 -2.06
N ALA A 193 6.62 -40.93 -2.12
CA ALA A 193 7.26 -41.87 -1.18
C ALA A 193 8.79 -41.73 -1.20
N PHE A 194 9.39 -41.71 -2.39
CA PHE A 194 10.83 -41.51 -2.54
C PHE A 194 11.33 -40.21 -1.90
N VAL A 195 10.63 -39.07 -2.12
CA VAL A 195 11.03 -37.79 -1.53
C VAL A 195 10.87 -37.78 -0.01
N TYR A 196 9.81 -38.39 0.53
CA TYR A 196 9.66 -38.52 1.98
C TYR A 196 10.73 -39.41 2.62
N ASP A 197 11.18 -40.45 1.91
CA ASP A 197 12.23 -41.36 2.39
C ASP A 197 13.63 -40.72 2.31
N VAL A 198 13.93 -40.01 1.21
CA VAL A 198 15.28 -39.45 0.95
C VAL A 198 15.46 -38.04 1.55
N ALA A 199 14.41 -37.21 1.53
CA ALA A 199 14.46 -35.82 1.93
C ALA A 199 13.15 -35.38 2.64
N PRO A 200 12.86 -35.93 3.84
CA PRO A 200 11.59 -35.74 4.53
C PRO A 200 11.27 -34.26 4.81
N SER A 201 12.28 -33.43 5.10
CA SER A 201 12.10 -32.00 5.33
C SER A 201 11.65 -31.26 4.07
N LEU A 202 12.21 -31.61 2.91
CA LEU A 202 11.80 -31.04 1.62
C LEU A 202 10.39 -31.51 1.25
N GLY A 203 10.10 -32.80 1.46
CA GLY A 203 8.78 -33.38 1.27
C GLY A 203 7.70 -32.68 2.11
N ALA A 204 8.01 -32.37 3.37
CA ALA A 204 7.11 -31.63 4.25
C ALA A 204 6.96 -30.16 3.84
N LEU A 205 8.04 -29.47 3.45
CA LEU A 205 8.04 -28.01 3.23
C LEU A 205 7.42 -27.57 1.89
N LEU A 206 7.62 -28.33 0.83
CA LEU A 206 7.21 -27.94 -0.53
C LEU A 206 5.70 -27.66 -0.67
N PRO A 207 4.78 -28.48 -0.12
CA PRO A 207 3.35 -28.18 -0.15
C PRO A 207 3.02 -26.85 0.53
N PHE A 208 3.65 -26.53 1.66
CA PHE A 208 3.43 -25.26 2.36
C PHE A 208 3.91 -24.07 1.53
N VAL A 209 5.07 -24.16 0.88
CA VAL A 209 5.56 -23.10 -0.02
C VAL A 209 4.55 -22.82 -1.13
N LEU A 210 3.99 -23.86 -1.75
CA LEU A 210 2.97 -23.71 -2.78
C LEU A 210 1.71 -23.05 -2.23
N VAL A 211 1.18 -23.54 -1.10
CA VAL A 211 -0.02 -22.99 -0.46
C VAL A 211 0.18 -21.53 -0.08
N PHE A 212 1.29 -21.18 0.59
CA PHE A 212 1.59 -19.80 0.98
C PHE A 212 1.79 -18.90 -0.24
N SER A 213 2.39 -19.39 -1.33
CA SER A 213 2.54 -18.62 -2.56
C SER A 213 1.20 -18.39 -3.25
N LEU A 214 0.29 -19.36 -3.22
CA LEU A 214 -1.06 -19.22 -3.77
C LEU A 214 -1.88 -18.20 -2.98
N VAL A 215 -1.91 -18.35 -1.65
CA VAL A 215 -2.60 -17.42 -0.73
C VAL A 215 -1.99 -16.02 -0.86
N GLY A 216 -0.66 -15.91 -0.81
CA GLY A 216 0.07 -14.67 -1.00
C GLY A 216 -0.24 -14.02 -2.34
N GLY A 217 -0.26 -14.79 -3.42
CA GLY A 217 -0.62 -14.30 -4.75
C GLY A 217 -1.99 -13.62 -4.79
N VAL A 218 -3.01 -14.23 -4.18
CA VAL A 218 -4.35 -13.64 -4.08
C VAL A 218 -4.35 -12.35 -3.26
N LEU A 219 -3.69 -12.37 -2.10
CA LEU A 219 -3.60 -11.20 -1.20
C LEU A 219 -2.82 -10.04 -1.83
N LEU A 220 -1.90 -10.34 -2.75
CA LEU A 220 -1.07 -9.34 -3.42
C LEU A 220 -1.75 -8.72 -4.64
N ILE A 221 -2.89 -9.23 -5.12
CA ILE A 221 -3.62 -8.64 -6.26
C ILE A 221 -3.87 -7.13 -6.05
N PRO A 222 -4.55 -6.69 -4.96
CA PRO A 222 -4.78 -5.27 -4.77
C PRO A 222 -3.51 -4.48 -4.43
N VAL A 223 -2.51 -5.14 -3.81
CA VAL A 223 -1.20 -4.53 -3.53
C VAL A 223 -0.52 -4.16 -4.85
N PHE A 224 -0.46 -5.09 -5.80
CA PHE A 224 0.12 -4.87 -7.12
C PHE A 224 -0.61 -3.76 -7.86
N SER A 225 -1.94 -3.84 -7.95
CA SER A 225 -2.74 -2.88 -8.71
C SER A 225 -2.58 -1.45 -8.17
N LEU A 226 -2.72 -1.27 -6.86
CA LEU A 226 -2.56 0.05 -6.26
C LEU A 226 -1.12 0.55 -6.38
N SER A 227 -0.15 -0.31 -6.10
CA SER A 227 1.26 0.04 -6.15
C SER A 227 1.71 0.45 -7.54
N LEU A 228 1.30 -0.28 -8.59
CA LEU A 228 1.65 0.03 -9.96
C LEU A 228 1.04 1.37 -10.40
N TYR A 229 -0.23 1.61 -10.04
CA TYR A 229 -0.89 2.88 -10.34
C TYR A 229 -0.22 4.06 -9.65
N LEU A 230 0.05 3.94 -8.35
CA LEU A 230 0.65 5.03 -7.56
C LEU A 230 2.11 5.26 -7.93
N ASP A 231 2.88 4.22 -8.23
CA ASP A 231 4.27 4.37 -8.66
C ASP A 231 4.36 5.04 -10.04
N ALA A 232 3.56 4.58 -11.01
CA ALA A 232 3.53 5.18 -12.35
C ALA A 232 3.11 6.65 -12.30
N ARG A 233 2.12 6.99 -11.46
CA ARG A 233 1.70 8.37 -11.24
C ARG A 233 2.81 9.21 -10.61
N ALA A 234 3.40 8.73 -9.51
CA ALA A 234 4.42 9.47 -8.78
C ALA A 234 5.68 9.70 -9.63
N VAL A 235 6.05 8.73 -10.46
CA VAL A 235 7.16 8.89 -11.42
C VAL A 235 6.80 9.90 -12.52
N GLY A 236 5.59 9.83 -13.08
CA GLY A 236 5.16 10.78 -14.12
C GLY A 236 4.99 12.22 -13.62
N GLU A 237 4.79 12.42 -12.31
CA GLU A 237 4.73 13.73 -11.66
C GLU A 237 6.11 14.22 -11.18
N SER A 238 7.17 13.43 -11.35
CA SER A 238 8.54 13.78 -10.91
C SER A 238 9.37 14.44 -12.00
N ASP A 239 10.44 15.15 -11.61
CA ASP A 239 11.40 15.79 -12.52
C ASP A 239 12.35 14.79 -13.23
N ILE A 240 12.02 13.51 -13.26
CA ILE A 240 12.84 12.45 -13.87
C ILE A 240 12.55 12.37 -15.38
N ASP A 241 13.60 12.13 -16.18
CA ASP A 241 13.52 11.97 -17.64
C ASP A 241 12.93 10.61 -18.10
N TRP A 242 11.82 10.22 -17.45
CA TRP A 242 10.99 9.10 -17.85
C TRP A 242 9.55 9.36 -17.43
N ASN A 243 8.67 9.46 -18.42
CA ASN A 243 7.24 9.62 -18.20
C ASN A 243 6.50 8.32 -18.60
N PRO A 244 6.22 7.41 -17.66
CA PRO A 244 5.46 6.20 -17.96
C PRO A 244 4.04 6.55 -18.40
N ASP A 245 3.56 6.00 -19.52
CA ASP A 245 2.19 6.24 -19.97
C ASP A 245 1.18 5.73 -18.92
N ARG A 246 0.55 6.69 -18.23
CA ARG A 246 -0.39 6.44 -17.15
C ARG A 246 -1.56 5.57 -17.60
N ARG A 247 -2.02 5.68 -18.85
CA ARG A 247 -3.16 4.89 -19.36
C ARG A 247 -2.79 3.42 -19.46
N VAL A 248 -1.59 3.11 -19.94
CA VAL A 248 -1.09 1.74 -20.07
C VAL A 248 -0.96 1.09 -18.71
N TRP A 249 -0.27 1.74 -17.77
CA TRP A 249 0.00 1.15 -16.46
C TRP A 249 -1.24 1.08 -15.56
N THR A 250 -2.17 2.05 -15.68
CA THR A 250 -3.49 1.94 -15.06
C THR A 250 -4.29 0.78 -15.66
N GLY A 251 -4.23 0.58 -16.97
CA GLY A 251 -4.85 -0.57 -17.64
C GLY A 251 -4.31 -1.90 -17.13
N VAL A 252 -2.99 -2.03 -16.96
CA VAL A 252 -2.35 -3.23 -16.37
C VAL A 252 -2.78 -3.43 -14.91
N ALA A 253 -2.82 -2.37 -14.11
CA ALA A 253 -3.27 -2.42 -12.72
C ALA A 253 -4.73 -2.89 -12.61
N VAL A 254 -5.63 -2.34 -13.42
CA VAL A 254 -7.05 -2.74 -13.47
C VAL A 254 -7.20 -4.18 -13.98
N ALA A 255 -6.47 -4.55 -15.03
CA ALA A 255 -6.49 -5.91 -15.54
C ALA A 255 -6.03 -6.91 -14.46
N HIS A 256 -4.96 -6.59 -13.71
CA HIS A 256 -4.51 -7.45 -12.62
C HIS A 256 -5.57 -7.62 -11.52
N LEU A 257 -6.38 -6.58 -11.24
CA LEU A 257 -7.48 -6.69 -10.27
C LEU A 257 -8.52 -7.73 -10.70
N CYS A 258 -8.76 -7.88 -12.01
CA CYS A 258 -9.64 -8.90 -12.55
C CYS A 258 -9.14 -10.33 -12.31
N ASN A 259 -7.90 -10.52 -11.84
CA ASN A 259 -7.35 -11.84 -11.52
C ASN A 259 -8.09 -12.52 -10.35
N VAL A 260 -8.87 -11.77 -9.56
CA VAL A 260 -9.83 -12.32 -8.58
C VAL A 260 -10.93 -13.15 -9.27
N LEU A 261 -11.37 -12.72 -10.46
CA LEU A 261 -12.45 -13.35 -11.21
C LEU A 261 -11.92 -14.32 -12.28
N LEU A 262 -10.79 -13.97 -12.89
CA LEU A 262 -10.18 -14.68 -14.02
C LEU A 262 -8.71 -14.98 -13.69
N PRO A 263 -8.42 -16.10 -13.01
CA PRO A 263 -7.07 -16.46 -12.54
C PRO A 263 -6.03 -16.72 -13.64
N VAL A 264 -6.31 -16.40 -14.90
CA VAL A 264 -5.35 -16.48 -16.02
C VAL A 264 -4.75 -15.12 -16.35
N VAL A 265 -5.34 -14.02 -15.85
CA VAL A 265 -4.91 -12.66 -16.19
C VAL A 265 -3.51 -12.33 -15.64
N TRP A 266 -3.09 -12.98 -14.56
CA TRP A 266 -1.71 -12.85 -14.05
C TRP A 266 -0.65 -13.22 -15.08
N MET A 267 -0.94 -14.12 -16.03
CA MET A 267 0.01 -14.51 -17.08
C MET A 267 0.42 -13.35 -17.99
N LEU A 268 -0.40 -12.30 -18.07
CA LEU A 268 -0.10 -11.08 -18.82
C LEU A 268 0.33 -9.93 -17.90
N SER A 269 -0.43 -9.73 -16.82
CA SER A 269 -0.22 -8.59 -15.92
C SER A 269 1.06 -8.70 -15.08
N VAL A 270 1.48 -9.90 -14.67
CA VAL A 270 2.73 -10.09 -13.91
C VAL A 270 3.97 -9.85 -14.78
N PRO A 271 4.09 -10.41 -16.00
CA PRO A 271 5.18 -10.04 -16.91
C PRO A 271 5.19 -8.56 -17.26
N ALA A 272 4.02 -7.92 -17.43
CA ALA A 272 3.95 -6.48 -17.63
C ALA A 272 4.50 -5.71 -16.42
N GLY A 273 4.18 -6.13 -15.19
CA GLY A 273 4.78 -5.59 -13.97
C GLY A 273 6.29 -5.81 -13.87
N GLY A 274 6.79 -6.97 -14.32
CA GLY A 274 8.23 -7.23 -14.43
C GLY A 274 8.90 -6.30 -15.45
N TYR A 275 8.25 -6.06 -16.59
CA TYR A 275 8.72 -5.12 -17.60
C TYR A 275 8.71 -3.67 -17.10
N TYR A 276 7.69 -3.29 -16.31
CA TYR A 276 7.65 -1.99 -15.63
C TYR A 276 8.87 -1.79 -14.74
N LEU A 277 9.17 -2.76 -13.87
CA LEU A 277 10.32 -2.73 -12.98
C LEU A 277 11.63 -2.67 -13.77
N TRP A 278 11.75 -3.42 -14.86
CA TRP A 278 12.92 -3.32 -15.73
C TRP A 278 13.10 -1.91 -16.32
N GLN A 279 12.04 -1.29 -16.87
CA GLN A 279 12.12 0.09 -17.38
C GLN A 279 12.47 1.09 -16.27
N ARG A 280 11.86 0.92 -15.11
CA ARG A 280 12.10 1.75 -13.93
C ARG A 280 13.54 1.65 -13.46
N HIS A 281 14.08 0.43 -13.41
CA HIS A 281 15.47 0.16 -13.09
C HIS A 281 16.42 0.94 -13.99
N ASP A 282 16.19 0.88 -15.30
CA ASP A 282 17.06 1.49 -16.31
C ASP A 282 16.97 3.02 -16.32
N ARG A 283 15.80 3.60 -16.00
CA ARG A 283 15.55 5.05 -16.15
C ARG A 283 15.61 5.84 -14.85
N VAL A 284 15.20 5.25 -13.74
CA VAL A 284 15.10 5.90 -12.41
C VAL A 284 16.21 5.41 -11.47
N GLY A 285 16.84 4.28 -11.78
CA GLY A 285 17.67 3.53 -10.84
C GLY A 285 16.81 2.55 -10.04
N ARG A 286 17.28 2.13 -8.84
CA ARG A 286 16.72 1.06 -7.98
C ARG A 286 15.31 0.56 -8.38
N PRO A 287 15.16 -0.77 -8.52
CA PRO A 287 14.48 -1.49 -9.59
C PRO A 287 12.97 -1.26 -9.75
#